data_AF-A0A8T0STZ2-F1
#
_entry.id   AF-A0A8T0STZ2-F1
#
_cell.length_a   1.000
_cell.length_b   1.000
_cell.length_c   1.000
_cell.angle_alpha   90.00
_cell.angle_beta   90.00
_cell.angle_gamma   90.00
#
_symmetry.space_group_name_H-M   'P 1'
#
loop_
_entity.id
_entity.type
_entity.pdbx_description
1 polymer ?
#
loop_
_entity_poly.entity_id
_entity_poly.type
_entity_poly.pdbx_seq_one_letter_code
_entity_poly.pdbx_strand_id
1 'polypeptide(L)'
;MAYHERVVDHYNNPRNVGSFDKDDPNVGTGLVGAPACGDVMKMQIRVDEDSGKIVDACFKTFGCGSAIASSSVATEWVKGKPMDEVLTIKNTEIAKHLSLPPVKLHCSMLAEDAIKAAVKDYEAKKAKMGQKGEDSPSEKAAEA
;
A
#
# COMPACT_ATOMS: atom_id res chain seq x y z
N MET A 1 -9.42 26.85 10.33
CA MET A 1 -9.53 25.92 9.17
C MET A 1 -8.94 24.60 9.59
N ALA A 2 -9.80 23.61 9.85
CA ALA A 2 -9.51 22.52 10.77
C ALA A 2 -9.07 21.24 10.04
N TYR A 3 -7.78 21.13 9.73
CA TYR A 3 -7.17 19.82 9.60
C TYR A 3 -6.90 19.31 11.02
N HIS A 4 -7.33 18.07 11.31
CA HIS A 4 -7.06 17.46 12.59
C HIS A 4 -5.54 17.35 12.80
N GLU A 5 -5.03 17.58 14.01
CA GLU A 5 -3.59 17.61 14.31
C GLU A 5 -2.86 16.35 13.82
N ARG A 6 -3.53 15.20 13.92
CA ARG A 6 -3.06 13.91 13.38
C ARG A 6 -2.81 13.93 11.87
N VAL A 7 -3.72 14.52 11.09
CA VAL A 7 -3.53 14.63 9.63
C VAL A 7 -2.31 15.49 9.32
N VAL A 8 -2.13 16.58 10.08
CA VAL A 8 -0.99 17.49 9.92
C VAL A 8 0.32 16.81 10.34
N ASP A 9 0.32 16.02 11.41
CA ASP A 9 1.47 15.24 11.87
C ASP A 9 1.93 14.24 10.80
N HIS A 10 1.02 13.39 10.31
CA HIS A 10 1.34 12.43 9.25
C HIS A 10 1.65 13.09 7.90
N TYR A 11 1.22 14.34 7.68
CA TYR A 11 1.58 15.09 6.50
C TYR A 11 2.99 15.69 6.58
N ASN A 12 3.36 16.27 7.73
CA ASN A 12 4.68 16.87 7.93
C ASN A 12 5.77 15.81 8.18
N ASN A 13 5.42 14.73 8.88
CA ASN A 13 6.31 13.63 9.22
C ASN A 13 5.70 12.28 8.78
N PRO A 14 5.53 12.06 7.47
CA PRO A 14 4.97 10.81 6.97
C PRO A 14 5.91 9.65 7.31
N ARG A 15 5.39 8.66 8.02
CA ARG A 15 6.12 7.46 8.43
C ARG A 15 6.09 6.44 7.31
N ASN A 16 7.17 5.69 7.11
CA ASN A 16 7.22 4.61 6.10
C ASN A 16 7.13 5.11 4.64
N VAL A 17 7.60 6.32 4.36
CA VAL A 17 7.76 6.78 2.97
C VAL A 17 8.95 6.08 2.35
N GLY A 18 8.71 5.38 1.24
CA GLY A 18 9.77 4.60 0.62
C GLY A 18 9.28 3.76 -0.54
N SER A 19 10.15 2.86 -0.98
CA SER A 19 9.79 1.83 -1.95
C SER A 19 10.70 0.63 -1.73
N PHE A 20 10.11 -0.55 -1.81
CA PHE A 20 10.85 -1.79 -1.80
C PHE A 20 11.22 -2.21 -3.23
N ASP A 21 12.17 -3.14 -3.31
CA ASP A 21 12.54 -3.78 -4.55
C ASP A 21 11.35 -4.57 -5.11
N LYS A 22 11.17 -4.50 -6.43
CA LYS A 22 10.01 -5.11 -7.11
C LYS A 22 10.26 -6.58 -7.42
N ASP A 23 11.53 -6.96 -7.53
CA ASP A 23 11.99 -8.29 -7.88
C ASP A 23 11.98 -9.23 -6.66
N ASP A 24 11.82 -8.68 -5.46
CA ASP A 24 11.70 -9.45 -4.23
C ASP A 24 10.41 -10.33 -4.27
N PRO A 25 10.55 -11.66 -4.06
CA PRO A 25 9.42 -12.60 -3.91
C PRO A 25 8.40 -12.14 -2.88
N ASN A 26 8.94 -11.52 -1.82
CA ASN A 26 8.25 -11.29 -0.57
C ASN A 26 7.61 -9.92 -0.50
N VAL A 27 7.64 -9.18 -1.60
CA VAL A 27 7.09 -7.84 -1.70
C VAL A 27 5.87 -7.82 -2.62
N GLY A 28 4.72 -7.52 -2.03
CA GLY A 28 3.48 -7.21 -2.73
C GLY A 28 3.37 -5.72 -3.03
N THR A 29 2.96 -5.37 -4.25
CA THR A 29 2.79 -3.97 -4.67
C THR A 29 1.35 -3.68 -5.06
N GLY A 30 0.72 -2.75 -4.35
CA GLY A 30 -0.60 -2.19 -4.67
C GLY A 30 -0.44 -0.79 -5.25
N LEU A 31 -0.82 -0.61 -6.52
CA LEU A 31 -0.94 0.72 -7.13
C LEU A 31 -2.42 1.00 -7.38
N VAL A 32 -2.94 2.04 -6.75
CA VAL A 32 -4.35 2.42 -6.83
C VAL A 32 -4.50 3.92 -7.03
N GLY A 33 -5.66 4.33 -7.52
CA GLY A 33 -5.96 5.72 -7.84
C GLY A 33 -5.84 6.02 -9.32
N ALA A 34 -6.29 7.22 -9.71
CA ALA A 34 -6.37 7.64 -11.09
C ALA A 34 -5.75 9.03 -11.25
N PRO A 35 -4.90 9.25 -12.27
CA PRO A 35 -4.33 10.57 -12.55
C PRO A 35 -5.41 11.66 -12.72
N ALA A 36 -6.57 11.28 -13.25
CA ALA A 36 -7.71 12.17 -13.46
C ALA A 36 -8.31 12.73 -12.15
N CYS A 37 -8.19 11.99 -11.04
CA CYS A 37 -8.67 12.43 -9.73
C CYS A 37 -7.59 13.18 -8.93
N GLY A 38 -6.34 13.23 -9.42
CA GLY A 38 -5.21 13.84 -8.73
C GLY A 38 -4.69 13.07 -7.53
N ASP A 39 -5.28 11.91 -7.20
CA ASP A 39 -4.88 11.05 -6.09
C ASP A 39 -4.41 9.69 -6.63
N VAL A 40 -3.12 9.38 -6.45
CA VAL A 40 -2.47 8.12 -6.82
C VAL A 40 -1.65 7.62 -5.64
N MET A 41 -1.88 6.38 -5.23
CA MET A 41 -1.21 5.76 -4.09
C MET A 41 -0.54 4.47 -4.52
N LYS A 42 0.75 4.36 -4.22
CA LYS A 42 1.53 3.13 -4.31
C LYS A 42 1.86 2.66 -2.90
N MET A 43 1.38 1.48 -2.53
CA MET A 43 1.74 0.81 -1.28
C MET A 43 2.50 -0.47 -1.60
N GLN A 44 3.55 -0.73 -0.84
CA GLN A 44 4.33 -1.96 -0.94
C GLN A 44 4.41 -2.58 0.45
N ILE A 45 4.09 -3.86 0.55
CA ILE A 45 4.17 -4.63 1.80
C ILE A 45 5.22 -5.72 1.63
N ARG A 46 6.04 -5.92 2.65
CA ARG A 46 7.00 -7.01 2.74
C ARG A 46 6.47 -8.05 3.72
N VAL A 47 6.36 -9.28 3.26
CA VAL A 47 5.81 -10.40 4.01
C VAL A 47 6.93 -11.37 4.37
N ASP A 48 6.86 -11.95 5.56
CA ASP A 48 7.68 -13.09 5.96
C ASP A 48 7.03 -14.41 5.50
N GLU A 49 7.74 -15.23 4.71
CA GLU A 49 7.21 -16.49 4.17
C GLU A 49 6.93 -17.52 5.27
N ASP A 50 7.79 -17.57 6.29
CA ASP A 50 7.68 -18.51 7.41
C ASP A 50 6.50 -18.17 8.31
N SER A 51 6.31 -16.89 8.64
CA SER A 51 5.28 -16.44 9.58
C SER A 51 3.96 -16.04 8.90
N GLY A 52 3.97 -15.75 7.60
CA GLY A 52 2.83 -15.16 6.88
C GLY A 52 2.44 -13.75 7.35
N LYS A 53 3.38 -13.03 7.98
CA LYS A 53 3.15 -11.70 8.58
C LYS A 53 3.85 -10.61 7.79
N ILE A 54 3.27 -9.43 7.76
CA ILE A 54 3.88 -8.26 7.13
C ILE A 54 4.97 -7.73 8.06
N VAL A 55 6.23 -7.90 7.69
CA VAL A 55 7.38 -7.42 8.47
C VAL A 55 7.60 -5.93 8.28
N ASP A 56 7.31 -5.42 7.10
CA ASP A 56 7.48 -4.01 6.80
C ASP A 56 6.52 -3.54 5.71
N ALA A 57 6.25 -2.24 5.71
CA ALA A 57 5.39 -1.62 4.72
C ALA A 57 5.97 -0.25 4.36
N CYS A 58 5.88 0.10 3.08
CA CYS A 58 6.30 1.39 2.55
C CYS A 58 5.18 1.93 1.65
N PHE A 59 5.06 3.25 1.58
CA PHE A 59 4.16 3.89 0.62
C PHE A 59 4.81 5.07 -0.10
N LYS A 60 4.23 5.38 -1.25
CA LYS A 60 4.42 6.59 -2.04
C LYS A 60 3.05 7.05 -2.54
N THR A 61 2.59 8.19 -2.05
CA THR A 61 1.31 8.78 -2.45
C THR A 61 1.57 10.14 -3.10
N PHE A 62 0.85 10.38 -4.19
CA PHE A 62 0.69 11.68 -4.80
C PHE A 62 -0.78 12.07 -4.67
N GLY A 63 -1.07 13.17 -4.01
CA GLY A 63 -2.46 13.58 -3.77
C GLY A 63 -2.58 14.61 -2.66
N CYS A 64 -3.80 14.81 -2.19
CA CYS A 64 -4.05 15.75 -1.10
C CYS A 64 -3.41 15.29 0.22
N GLY A 65 -3.12 16.23 1.14
CA GLY A 65 -2.50 15.88 2.43
C GLY A 65 -3.29 14.87 3.27
N SER A 66 -4.60 14.78 3.06
CA SER A 66 -5.46 13.75 3.68
C SER A 66 -5.20 12.35 3.11
N ALA A 67 -4.87 12.23 1.83
CA ALA A 67 -4.46 10.97 1.22
C ALA A 67 -3.11 10.52 1.78
N ILE A 68 -2.13 11.43 1.88
CA ILE A 68 -0.81 11.12 2.48
C ILE A 68 -0.96 10.66 3.94
N ALA A 69 -1.76 11.36 4.73
CA ALA A 69 -2.03 10.96 6.12
C ALA A 69 -2.71 9.59 6.22
N SER A 70 -3.71 9.33 5.36
CA SER A 70 -4.40 8.03 5.30
C SER A 70 -3.45 6.90 4.92
N SER A 71 -2.57 7.13 3.94
CA SER A 71 -1.55 6.17 3.53
C SER A 71 -0.54 5.89 4.65
N SER A 72 -0.09 6.92 5.38
CA SER A 72 0.86 6.76 6.48
C SER A 72 0.28 5.95 7.62
N VAL A 73 -0.95 6.26 8.05
CA VAL A 73 -1.66 5.49 9.09
C VAL A 73 -1.86 4.04 8.63
N ALA A 74 -2.28 3.85 7.38
CA ALA A 74 -2.47 2.51 6.81
C ALA A 74 -1.18 1.70 6.85
N THR A 75 -0.03 2.27 6.47
CA THR A 75 1.27 1.56 6.51
C THR A 75 1.69 1.16 7.92
N GLU A 76 1.42 1.98 8.93
CA GLU A 76 1.70 1.60 10.32
C GLU A 76 0.78 0.48 10.81
N TRP A 77 -0.48 0.50 10.40
CA TRP A 77 -1.44 -0.51 10.83
C TRP A 77 -1.18 -1.86 10.20
N VAL A 78 -0.70 -1.91 8.96
CA VAL A 78 -0.38 -3.18 8.31
C VAL A 78 0.92 -3.79 8.79
N LYS A 79 1.85 -2.98 9.33
CA LYS A 79 3.15 -3.46 9.80
C LYS A 79 2.99 -4.34 11.05
N GLY A 80 3.57 -5.53 11.01
CA GLY A 80 3.52 -6.54 12.08
C GLY A 80 2.26 -7.40 12.11
N LYS A 81 1.28 -7.13 11.23
CA LYS A 81 0.02 -7.86 11.17
C LYS A 81 0.04 -9.00 10.15
N PRO A 82 -0.75 -10.06 10.36
CA PRO A 82 -0.97 -11.08 9.32
C PRO A 82 -1.84 -10.54 8.20
N MET A 83 -1.73 -11.15 7.01
CA MET A 83 -2.49 -10.76 5.82
C MET A 83 -4.01 -10.73 6.05
N ASP A 84 -4.51 -11.72 6.79
CA ASP A 84 -5.93 -11.84 7.09
C ASP A 84 -6.43 -10.63 7.90
N GLU A 85 -5.64 -10.19 8.88
CA GLU A 85 -6.00 -9.06 9.73
C GLU A 85 -5.94 -7.73 8.97
N VAL A 86 -5.01 -7.56 8.04
CA VAL A 86 -4.97 -6.32 7.25
C VAL A 86 -6.13 -6.20 6.27
N LEU A 87 -6.68 -7.33 5.80
CA LEU A 87 -7.90 -7.34 4.99
C LEU A 87 -9.15 -6.94 5.79
N THR A 88 -9.12 -7.07 7.12
CA THR A 88 -10.21 -6.60 7.99
C THR A 88 -10.19 -5.09 8.24
N ILE A 89 -9.10 -4.40 7.88
CA ILE A 89 -9.00 -2.93 8.03
C ILE A 89 -9.97 -2.27 7.04
N LYS A 90 -10.90 -1.48 7.59
CA LYS A 90 -11.90 -0.75 6.81
C LYS A 90 -11.56 0.72 6.73
N ASN A 91 -11.94 1.35 5.62
CA ASN A 91 -11.85 2.80 5.43
C ASN A 91 -12.49 3.60 6.58
N THR A 92 -13.57 3.08 7.20
CA THR A 92 -14.27 3.74 8.30
C THR A 92 -13.39 3.92 9.54
N GLU A 93 -12.53 2.95 9.83
CA GLU A 93 -11.61 3.02 10.98
C GLU A 93 -10.52 4.05 10.74
N ILE A 94 -9.96 4.10 9.52
CA ILE A 94 -8.96 5.09 9.11
C ILE A 94 -9.57 6.50 9.16
N ALA A 95 -10.77 6.67 8.60
CA ALA A 95 -11.48 7.95 8.58
C ALA A 95 -11.78 8.44 10.00
N LYS A 96 -12.22 7.55 10.89
CA LYS A 96 -12.49 7.86 12.30
C LYS A 96 -11.20 8.19 13.05
N HIS A 97 -10.11 7.47 12.78
CA HIS A 97 -8.82 7.73 13.42
C HIS A 97 -8.25 9.11 13.06
N LEU A 98 -8.39 9.50 11.79
CA LEU A 98 -7.95 10.79 11.26
C LEU A 98 -9.00 11.90 11.42
N SER A 99 -10.17 11.59 11.99
CA SER A 99 -11.32 12.50 12.10
C SER A 99 -11.63 13.22 10.78
N LEU A 100 -11.63 12.46 9.68
CA LEU A 100 -11.84 13.04 8.36
C LEU A 100 -13.30 13.50 8.18
N PRO A 101 -13.52 14.68 7.60
CA PRO A 101 -14.86 15.12 7.24
C PRO A 101 -15.43 14.20 6.14
N PRO A 102 -16.77 14.07 6.04
CA PRO A 102 -17.43 13.15 5.13
C PRO A 102 -17.06 13.35 3.65
N VAL A 103 -16.67 14.57 3.27
CA VAL A 103 -16.21 14.92 1.92
C VAL A 103 -14.85 14.32 1.54
N LYS A 104 -14.07 13.78 2.49
CA LYS A 104 -12.74 13.19 2.26
C LYS A 104 -12.67 11.69 2.52
N LEU A 105 -13.82 11.02 2.62
CA LEU A 105 -13.89 9.57 2.82
C LEU A 105 -13.28 8.77 1.65
N HIS A 106 -13.20 9.36 0.46
CA HIS A 106 -12.56 8.74 -0.70
C HIS A 106 -11.07 8.48 -0.48
N CYS A 107 -10.39 9.31 0.32
CA CYS A 107 -8.98 9.11 0.69
C CYS A 107 -8.78 7.85 1.54
N SER A 108 -9.75 7.51 2.39
CA SER A 108 -9.72 6.31 3.23
C SER A 108 -10.06 5.06 2.42
N MET A 109 -10.96 5.17 1.43
CA MET A 109 -11.23 4.09 0.48
C MET A 109 -9.98 3.75 -0.33
N LEU A 110 -9.26 4.77 -0.82
CA LEU A 110 -8.02 4.57 -1.56
C LEU A 110 -6.98 3.79 -0.74
N ALA A 111 -6.85 4.09 0.56
CA ALA A 111 -5.94 3.36 1.44
C ALA A 111 -6.35 1.89 1.63
N GLU A 112 -7.65 1.61 1.80
CA GLU A 112 -8.18 0.24 1.89
C GLU A 112 -7.92 -0.55 0.59
N ASP A 113 -8.22 0.05 -0.56
CA ASP A 113 -7.99 -0.56 -1.87
C ASP A 113 -6.49 -0.82 -2.11
N ALA A 114 -5.61 0.08 -1.67
CA ALA A 114 -4.16 -0.10 -1.77
C ALA A 114 -3.67 -1.32 -0.99
N ILE A 115 -4.17 -1.53 0.23
CA ILE A 115 -3.83 -2.67 1.08
C ILE A 115 -4.26 -3.97 0.37
N LYS A 116 -5.52 -4.04 -0.07
CA LYS A 116 -6.06 -5.22 -0.76
C LYS A 116 -5.30 -5.52 -2.04
N ALA A 117 -4.98 -4.49 -2.83
CA ALA A 117 -4.20 -4.64 -4.04
C ALA A 117 -2.79 -5.19 -3.75
N ALA A 118 -2.13 -4.70 -2.70
CA ALA A 118 -0.80 -5.15 -2.32
C ALA A 118 -0.78 -6.61 -1.84
N VAL A 119 -1.77 -7.03 -1.04
CA VAL A 119 -1.93 -8.43 -0.61
C VAL A 119 -2.19 -9.34 -1.80
N LYS A 120 -3.13 -8.94 -2.67
CA LYS A 120 -3.47 -9.73 -3.87
C LYS A 120 -2.29 -9.88 -4.83
N ASP A 121 -1.47 -8.85 -5.00
CA ASP A 121 -0.25 -8.91 -5.80
C ASP A 121 0.77 -9.89 -5.20
N TYR A 122 0.95 -9.86 -3.87
CA TYR A 122 1.80 -10.83 -3.18
C TYR A 122 1.30 -12.27 -3.36
N GLU A 123 0.00 -12.52 -3.16
CA GLU A 123 -0.58 -13.85 -3.36
C GLU A 123 -0.43 -14.34 -4.81
N ALA A 124 -0.64 -13.45 -5.79
CA ALA A 124 -0.45 -13.75 -7.20
C ALA A 124 1.02 -14.04 -7.53
N LYS A 125 1.98 -13.30 -6.94
CA LYS A 125 3.41 -13.58 -7.06
C LYS A 125 3.78 -14.93 -6.46
N LYS A 126 3.28 -15.25 -5.26
CA LYS A 126 3.52 -16.55 -4.61
C LYS A 126 2.97 -17.70 -5.45
N ALA A 127 1.76 -17.54 -5.99
CA ALA A 127 1.15 -18.53 -6.90
C ALA A 127 1.97 -18.71 -8.19
N LYS A 128 2.51 -17.62 -8.75
CA LYS A 128 3.40 -17.67 -9.91
C LYS A 128 4.76 -18.28 -9.59
N MET A 129 5.35 -18.01 -8.43
CA MET A 129 6.63 -18.61 -8.01
C MET A 129 6.52 -20.11 -7.76
N GLY A 130 5.37 -20.61 -7.32
CA GLY A 130 5.09 -22.05 -7.29
C GLY A 130 5.02 -22.70 -8.68
N GLN A 131 4.90 -21.92 -9.76
CA GLN A 131 4.88 -22.38 -11.15
C GLN A 131 6.14 -21.98 -11.96
N LYS A 132 6.96 -21.04 -11.47
CA LYS A 132 8.14 -20.50 -12.16
C LYS A 132 9.41 -21.36 -11.94
N GLY A 133 9.23 -22.69 -11.89
CA GLY A 133 10.30 -23.67 -12.10
C GLY A 133 10.53 -23.98 -13.58
N GLU A 134 9.61 -23.55 -14.45
CA GLU A 134 9.71 -23.72 -15.90
C GLU A 134 9.38 -22.36 -16.57
N ASP A 135 10.20 -21.99 -17.55
CA ASP A 135 10.11 -20.78 -18.36
C ASP A 135 10.72 -19.48 -17.76
N SER A 136 12.05 -19.45 -17.76
CA SER A 136 12.74 -18.29 -18.34
C SER A 136 12.94 -18.58 -19.83
N PRO A 137 12.76 -17.58 -20.70
CA PRO A 137 13.96 -17.08 -21.35
C PRO A 137 13.99 -15.56 -21.57
N SER A 138 15.18 -15.03 -21.29
CA SER A 138 16.02 -14.19 -22.15
C SER A 138 15.40 -13.02 -22.93
N GLU A 139 15.78 -11.82 -22.50
CA GLU A 139 16.70 -10.95 -23.24
C GLU A 139 16.72 -11.08 -24.78
N LYS A 140 16.31 -10.00 -25.45
CA LYS A 140 16.97 -9.35 -26.61
C LYS A 140 16.16 -8.07 -26.93
N ALA A 141 16.65 -6.85 -26.71
CA ALA A 141 17.80 -6.19 -27.31
C ALA A 141 17.69 -6.03 -28.85
N ALA A 142 17.68 -4.76 -29.26
CA ALA A 142 18.20 -4.18 -30.50
C ALA A 142 17.42 -4.32 -31.83
N GLU A 143 17.07 -3.14 -32.36
CA GLU A 143 17.34 -2.64 -33.74
C GLU A 143 17.68 -3.67 -34.84
N ALA A 144 16.89 -3.67 -35.92
CA ALA A 144 17.28 -3.27 -37.28
C ALA A 144 16.16 -3.61 -38.28
#